data_AF-A0A8J6LQT5-F1
#
_entry.id   AF-A0A8J6LQT5-F1
#
_cell.length_a   1.000
_cell.length_b   1.000
_cell.length_c   1.000
_cell.angle_alpha   90.00
_cell.angle_beta   90.00
_cell.angle_gamma   90.00
#
_symmetry.space_group_name_H-M   'P 1'
#
loop_
_entity.id
_entity.type
_entity.pdbx_description
1 polymer ?
#
loop_
_entity_poly.entity_id
_entity_poly.type
_entity_poly.pdbx_seq_one_letter_code
_entity_poly.pdbx_strand_id
1 'polypeptide(L)'
;MIKCLVFDEAHRAKGNHAYCEVIRKLSPKNKLFRVLALSATPGNSSRDVLEVMRNLLIAHLEFRSEESPDVKPYVFERVLETVVVPLGDKLQQVKDQYMQVVILEKYTRTLIKYKVIYGNCGNLTKGKIFMVMKEYQAKNSGNRCVDFYLVGAVAIVAPLAANCRNCKVPELT
;
A
#
# COMPACT_ATOMS: atom_id res chain seq x y z
N MET A 1 18.13 -36.22 9.96
CA MET A 1 17.54 -35.95 8.63
C MET A 1 16.25 -35.16 8.84
N ILE A 2 16.11 -33.98 8.22
CA ILE A 2 14.92 -33.13 8.39
C ILE A 2 13.75 -33.73 7.61
N LYS A 3 12.59 -33.92 8.23
CA LYS A 3 11.41 -34.51 7.58
C LYS A 3 10.37 -33.49 7.12
N CYS A 4 10.20 -32.41 7.87
CA CYS A 4 9.23 -31.36 7.58
C CYS A 4 9.87 -30.00 7.85
N LEU A 5 9.58 -29.02 6.99
CA LEU A 5 9.97 -27.63 7.14
C LEU A 5 8.72 -26.76 7.08
N VAL A 6 8.50 -25.95 8.11
CA VAL A 6 7.35 -25.07 8.22
C VAL A 6 7.83 -23.62 8.11
N PHE A 7 7.31 -22.88 7.15
CA PHE A 7 7.57 -21.46 6.98
C PHE A 7 6.36 -20.67 7.44
N ASP A 8 6.56 -19.82 8.45
CA ASP A 8 5.60 -18.79 8.81
C ASP A 8 5.88 -17.50 8.03
N GLU A 9 4.82 -16.74 7.77
CA GLU A 9 4.82 -15.57 6.89
C GLU A 9 5.43 -15.86 5.51
N ALA A 10 4.96 -16.95 4.89
CA ALA A 10 5.53 -17.48 3.65
C ALA A 10 5.51 -16.48 2.47
N HIS A 11 4.67 -15.44 2.53
CA HIS A 11 4.68 -14.33 1.57
C HIS A 11 6.03 -13.60 1.46
N ARG A 12 6.92 -13.76 2.46
CA ARG A 12 8.30 -13.23 2.46
C ARG A 12 9.27 -14.04 1.58
N ALA A 13 8.90 -15.24 1.12
CA ALA A 13 9.74 -16.10 0.29
C ALA A 13 9.83 -15.63 -1.17
N LYS A 14 10.26 -14.39 -1.38
CA LYS A 14 10.47 -13.74 -2.67
C LYS A 14 11.91 -13.25 -2.79
N GLY A 15 12.41 -13.15 -4.02
CA GLY A 15 13.78 -12.70 -4.29
C GLY A 15 14.86 -13.46 -3.49
N ASN A 16 15.73 -12.70 -2.80
CA ASN A 16 16.89 -13.22 -2.05
C ASN A 16 16.61 -13.43 -0.55
N HIS A 17 15.37 -13.76 -0.18
CA HIS A 17 15.05 -14.06 1.21
C HIS A 17 15.73 -15.34 1.70
N ALA A 18 16.06 -15.40 3.00
CA ALA A 18 16.72 -16.55 3.62
C ALA A 18 15.94 -17.86 3.45
N TYR A 19 14.61 -17.80 3.35
CA TYR A 19 13.75 -18.97 3.12
C TYR A 19 14.12 -19.69 1.81
N CYS A 20 14.35 -18.93 0.74
CA CYS A 20 14.77 -19.45 -0.55
C CYS A 20 16.14 -20.13 -0.46
N GLU A 21 17.08 -19.52 0.29
CA GLU A 21 18.42 -20.08 0.51
C GLU A 21 18.39 -21.41 1.29
N VAL A 22 17.53 -21.52 2.30
CA VAL A 22 17.37 -22.76 3.06
C VAL A 22 16.90 -23.89 2.15
N ILE A 23 15.88 -23.64 1.31
CA ILE A 23 15.38 -24.63 0.35
C ILE A 23 16.45 -25.03 -0.67
N ARG A 24 17.16 -24.04 -1.25
CA ARG A 24 18.26 -24.29 -2.21
C ARG A 24 19.37 -25.16 -1.62
N LYS A 25 19.71 -24.96 -0.33
CA LYS A 25 20.74 -25.76 0.35
C LYS A 25 20.24 -27.13 0.82
N LEU A 26 18.96 -27.24 1.16
CA LEU A 26 18.38 -28.47 1.71
C LEU A 26 17.98 -29.47 0.62
N SER A 27 17.37 -28.99 -0.48
CA SER A 27 16.89 -29.81 -1.58
C SER A 27 17.91 -30.81 -2.17
N PRO A 28 19.18 -30.44 -2.43
CA PRO A 28 20.17 -31.39 -2.94
C PRO A 28 20.62 -32.41 -1.89
N LYS A 29 20.59 -32.06 -0.61
CA LYS A 29 21.04 -32.92 0.50
C LYS A 29 19.97 -33.91 0.96
N ASN A 30 18.70 -33.53 0.84
CA ASN A 30 17.57 -34.36 1.20
C ASN A 30 16.45 -34.20 0.17
N LYS A 31 16.14 -35.28 -0.55
CA LYS A 31 15.05 -35.32 -1.52
C LYS A 31 13.68 -35.61 -0.91
N LEU A 32 13.64 -36.11 0.33
CA LEU A 32 12.43 -36.58 1.00
C LEU A 32 12.13 -35.71 2.21
N PHE A 33 11.49 -34.57 1.97
CA PHE A 33 10.95 -33.69 3.00
C PHE A 33 9.64 -33.05 2.54
N ARG A 34 8.79 -32.68 3.50
CA ARG A 34 7.58 -31.91 3.27
C ARG A 34 7.84 -30.44 3.59
N VAL A 35 7.32 -29.55 2.76
CA VAL A 35 7.27 -28.12 3.04
C VAL A 35 5.83 -27.73 3.35
N LEU A 36 5.64 -27.00 4.44
CA LEU A 36 4.40 -26.34 4.79
C LEU A 36 4.65 -24.83 4.85
N ALA A 37 3.76 -24.06 4.24
CA ALA A 37 3.87 -22.62 4.15
C ALA A 37 2.58 -22.00 4.71
N LEU A 38 2.72 -21.24 5.79
CA LEU A 38 1.62 -20.55 6.46
C LEU A 38 1.71 -19.06 6.10
N SER A 39 0.60 -18.51 5.61
CA SER A 39 0.52 -17.09 5.27
C SER A 39 -0.94 -16.66 5.16
N ALA A 40 -1.29 -15.53 5.79
CA ALA A 40 -2.60 -14.92 5.60
C ALA A 40 -2.78 -14.40 4.15
N THR A 41 -1.71 -13.85 3.56
CA THR A 41 -1.73 -13.27 2.22
C THR A 41 -0.47 -13.66 1.43
N PRO A 42 -0.48 -14.73 0.63
CA PRO A 42 0.73 -15.20 -0.07
C PRO A 42 1.27 -14.20 -1.11
N GLY A 43 0.46 -13.23 -1.56
CA GLY A 43 0.88 -12.15 -2.45
C GLY A 43 -0.29 -11.25 -2.88
N ASN A 44 0.03 -10.06 -3.40
CA ASN A 44 -0.97 -9.10 -3.88
C ASN A 44 -1.33 -9.30 -5.37
N SER A 45 -0.58 -10.13 -6.08
CA SER A 45 -0.78 -10.43 -7.50
C SER A 45 -0.64 -11.94 -7.73
N SER A 46 -1.25 -12.46 -8.80
CA SER A 46 -1.10 -13.89 -9.15
C SER A 46 0.36 -14.28 -9.42
N ARG A 47 1.16 -13.35 -9.97
CA ARG A 47 2.60 -13.55 -10.21
C ARG A 47 3.37 -13.69 -8.91
N ASP A 48 3.06 -12.86 -7.93
CA ASP A 48 3.67 -12.90 -6.60
C ASP A 48 3.43 -14.23 -5.89
N VAL A 49 2.19 -14.75 -5.97
CA VAL A 49 1.83 -16.03 -5.35
C VAL A 49 2.59 -17.17 -6.03
N LEU A 50 2.64 -17.17 -7.36
CA LEU A 50 3.40 -18.16 -8.13
C LEU A 50 4.91 -18.12 -7.82
N GLU A 51 5.48 -16.94 -7.60
CA GLU A 51 6.88 -16.79 -7.19
C GLU A 51 7.15 -17.50 -5.86
N VAL A 52 6.31 -17.22 -4.84
CA VAL A 52 6.41 -17.86 -3.52
C VAL A 52 6.27 -19.38 -3.62
N MET A 53 5.27 -19.87 -4.37
CA MET A 53 5.05 -21.31 -4.55
C MET A 53 6.27 -22.00 -5.18
N ARG A 54 6.87 -21.38 -6.21
CA ARG A 54 8.07 -21.92 -6.87
C ARG A 54 9.28 -21.91 -5.95
N ASN A 55 9.49 -20.83 -5.21
CA ASN A 55 10.63 -20.69 -4.31
C ASN A 55 10.61 -21.70 -3.15
N LEU A 56 9.42 -22.01 -2.63
CA LEU A 56 9.22 -22.94 -1.52
C LEU A 56 8.91 -24.38 -1.96
N LEU A 57 8.87 -24.66 -3.27
CA LEU A 57 8.53 -25.96 -3.86
C LEU A 57 7.13 -26.46 -3.44
N ILE A 58 6.16 -25.56 -3.37
CA ILE A 58 4.77 -25.86 -3.00
C ILE A 58 4.01 -26.40 -4.21
N ALA A 59 3.46 -27.60 -4.08
CA ALA A 59 2.67 -28.25 -5.12
C ALA A 59 1.16 -27.98 -5.01
N HIS A 60 0.66 -27.70 -3.80
CA HIS A 60 -0.76 -27.54 -3.53
C HIS A 60 -0.99 -26.30 -2.66
N LEU A 61 -2.01 -25.51 -2.99
CA LEU A 61 -2.40 -24.32 -2.26
C LEU A 61 -3.82 -24.51 -1.72
N GLU A 62 -3.95 -24.44 -0.40
CA GLU A 62 -5.25 -24.44 0.27
C GLU A 62 -5.57 -23.02 0.70
N PHE A 63 -6.72 -22.53 0.24
CA PHE A 63 -7.26 -21.25 0.64
C PHE A 63 -8.54 -21.47 1.44
N ARG A 64 -8.69 -20.73 2.54
CA ARG A 64 -9.88 -20.67 3.36
C ARG A 64 -10.17 -19.21 3.68
N SER A 65 -11.43 -18.84 3.49
CA SER A 65 -11.98 -17.54 3.90
C SER A 65 -12.94 -17.73 5.07
N GLU A 66 -13.34 -16.63 5.69
CA GLU A 66 -14.31 -16.64 6.80
C GLU A 66 -15.68 -17.20 6.36
N GLU A 67 -16.02 -17.11 5.08
CA GLU A 67 -17.25 -17.63 4.50
C GLU A 67 -17.19 -19.13 4.13
N SER A 68 -16.01 -19.75 4.25
CA SER A 68 -15.83 -21.16 3.87
C SER A 68 -16.67 -22.07 4.77
N PRO A 69 -17.35 -23.10 4.23
CA PRO A 69 -18.34 -23.90 4.98
C PRO A 69 -17.75 -24.63 6.19
N ASP A 70 -16.46 -24.95 6.15
CA ASP A 70 -15.69 -25.58 7.23
C ASP A 70 -15.18 -24.58 8.29
N VAL A 71 -15.14 -23.28 7.96
CA VAL A 71 -14.65 -22.21 8.86
C VAL A 71 -15.81 -21.41 9.45
N LYS A 72 -16.85 -21.14 8.66
CA LYS A 72 -18.03 -20.33 9.00
C LYS A 72 -18.66 -20.65 10.36
N PRO A 73 -18.79 -21.92 10.81
CA PRO A 73 -19.35 -22.23 12.13
C PRO A 73 -18.51 -21.70 13.31
N TYR A 74 -17.24 -21.38 13.06
CA TYR A 74 -16.27 -20.92 14.06
C TYR A 74 -15.95 -19.42 13.94
N VAL A 75 -16.52 -18.73 12.94
CA VAL A 75 -16.34 -17.28 12.77
C VAL A 75 -17.30 -16.53 13.66
N PHE A 76 -16.76 -15.68 14.54
CA PHE A 76 -17.56 -14.81 15.38
C PHE A 76 -17.88 -13.51 14.66
N GLU A 77 -19.17 -13.20 14.53
CA GLU A 77 -19.63 -11.94 13.96
C GLU A 77 -19.21 -10.76 14.86
N ARG A 78 -18.60 -9.73 14.26
CA ARG A 78 -18.25 -8.48 14.94
C ARG A 78 -19.13 -7.37 14.41
N VAL A 79 -19.89 -6.73 15.29
CA VAL A 79 -20.64 -5.52 14.96
C VAL A 79 -19.70 -4.33 15.09
N LEU A 80 -19.33 -3.71 13.95
CA LEU A 80 -18.50 -2.51 13.91
C LEU A 80 -19.39 -1.27 13.83
N GLU A 81 -19.47 -0.50 14.92
CA GLU A 81 -20.10 0.82 14.92
C GLU A 81 -19.03 1.89 14.68
N THR A 82 -19.04 2.50 13.50
CA THR A 82 -18.10 3.59 13.17
C THR A 82 -18.76 4.93 13.43
N VAL A 83 -18.37 5.59 14.52
CA VAL A 83 -18.83 6.95 14.83
C VAL A 83 -17.89 7.97 14.20
N VAL A 84 -18.36 8.68 13.17
CA VAL A 84 -17.61 9.77 12.55
C VAL A 84 -17.84 11.05 13.37
N VAL A 85 -16.81 11.47 14.11
CA VAL A 85 -16.86 12.70 14.90
C VAL A 85 -16.49 13.89 14.01
N PRO A 86 -17.38 14.88 13.82
CA PRO A 86 -17.05 16.08 13.06
C PRO A 86 -15.99 16.91 13.80
N LEU A 87 -15.13 17.58 13.05
CA LEU A 87 -14.16 18.52 13.61
C LEU A 87 -14.90 19.76 14.10
N GLY A 88 -14.63 20.20 15.33
CA GLY A 88 -15.18 21.46 15.84
C GLY A 88 -14.57 22.69 15.15
N ASP A 89 -15.26 23.82 15.19
CA ASP A 89 -14.94 25.03 14.40
C ASP A 89 -13.49 25.51 14.56
N LYS A 90 -12.93 25.45 15.78
CA LYS A 90 -11.53 25.83 16.04
C LYS A 90 -10.55 24.91 15.31
N LEU A 91 -10.80 23.59 15.33
CA LEU A 91 -9.96 22.61 14.64
C LEU A 91 -10.14 22.69 13.13
N GLN A 92 -11.35 23.01 12.67
CA GLN A 92 -11.63 23.25 11.26
C GLN A 92 -10.89 24.50 10.77
N GLN A 93 -10.89 25.60 11.53
CA GLN A 93 -10.09 26.80 11.21
C GLN A 93 -8.59 26.51 11.16
N VAL A 94 -8.05 25.79 12.14
CA VAL A 94 -6.62 25.42 12.14
C VAL A 94 -6.29 24.55 10.93
N LYS A 95 -7.16 23.60 10.59
CA LYS A 95 -7.02 22.75 9.40
C LYS A 95 -7.07 23.58 8.12
N ASP A 96 -8.00 24.51 8.00
CA ASP A 96 -8.17 25.36 6.81
C ASP A 96 -7.00 26.33 6.66
N GLN A 97 -6.53 26.93 7.75
CA GLN A 97 -5.30 27.74 7.76
C GLN A 97 -4.07 26.92 7.38
N TYR A 98 -3.92 25.73 7.93
CA TYR A 98 -2.80 24.84 7.64
C TYR A 98 -2.81 24.38 6.17
N MET A 99 -3.99 24.09 5.61
CA MET A 99 -4.13 23.75 4.20
C MET A 99 -3.89 24.95 3.30
N GLN A 100 -4.58 26.07 3.50
CA GLN A 100 -4.51 27.23 2.61
C GLN A 100 -3.16 27.95 2.68
N VAL A 101 -2.64 28.23 3.89
CA VAL A 101 -1.56 29.21 4.10
C VAL A 101 -0.17 28.57 4.08
N VAL A 102 -0.01 27.36 4.63
CA VAL A 102 1.33 26.83 4.92
C VAL A 102 1.84 25.88 3.82
N ILE A 103 0.96 25.05 3.25
CA ILE A 103 1.41 23.91 2.42
C ILE A 103 0.89 24.02 0.99
N LEU A 104 -0.38 24.37 0.77
CA LEU A 104 -0.91 24.47 -0.58
C LEU A 104 -0.24 25.61 -1.36
N GLU A 105 0.10 26.72 -0.75
CA GLU A 105 0.66 27.83 -1.52
C GLU A 105 2.10 27.56 -2.01
N LYS A 106 2.99 27.04 -1.15
CA LYS A 106 4.40 26.79 -1.54
C LYS A 106 4.55 25.58 -2.45
N TYR A 107 3.93 24.46 -2.10
CA TYR A 107 4.15 23.21 -2.83
C TYR A 107 3.28 23.14 -4.08
N THR A 108 2.03 23.62 -4.04
CA THR A 108 1.14 23.50 -5.20
C THR A 108 1.44 24.51 -6.30
N ARG A 109 1.99 25.70 -5.99
CA ARG A 109 2.55 26.60 -7.03
C ARG A 109 3.63 25.91 -7.85
N THR A 110 4.51 25.17 -7.19
CA THR A 110 5.57 24.40 -7.87
C THR A 110 4.95 23.30 -8.72
N LEU A 111 4.01 22.52 -8.19
CA LEU A 111 3.37 21.42 -8.91
C LEU A 111 2.49 21.87 -10.09
N ILE A 112 1.83 23.01 -9.98
CA ILE A 112 1.07 23.64 -11.08
C ILE A 112 2.02 24.18 -12.15
N LYS A 113 3.13 24.83 -11.75
CA LYS A 113 4.15 25.34 -12.69
C LYS A 113 4.73 24.22 -13.57
N TYR A 114 4.97 23.06 -12.97
CA TYR A 114 5.47 21.88 -13.68
C TYR A 114 4.35 20.99 -14.28
N LYS A 115 3.10 21.49 -14.32
CA LYS A 115 1.92 20.81 -14.90
C LYS A 115 1.70 19.38 -14.39
N VAL A 116 2.03 19.14 -13.13
CA VAL A 116 1.86 17.84 -12.47
C VAL A 116 0.46 17.71 -11.89
N ILE A 117 -0.08 18.76 -11.29
CA ILE A 117 -1.44 18.80 -10.74
C ILE A 117 -2.26 19.84 -11.50
N TYR A 118 -3.48 19.47 -11.90
CA TYR A 118 -4.45 20.33 -12.56
C TYR A 118 -5.64 20.58 -11.62
N GLY A 119 -6.01 21.85 -11.41
CA GLY A 119 -7.23 22.24 -10.69
C GLY A 119 -7.05 22.63 -9.21
N ASN A 120 -8.18 22.79 -8.53
CA ASN A 120 -8.27 23.36 -7.19
C ASN A 120 -7.79 22.36 -6.11
N CYS A 121 -6.87 22.80 -5.26
CA CYS A 121 -6.08 21.91 -4.41
C CYS A 121 -6.88 21.32 -3.23
N GLY A 122 -8.06 21.88 -2.93
CA GLY A 122 -8.94 21.39 -1.86
C GLY A 122 -9.55 20.01 -2.11
N ASN A 123 -9.60 19.55 -3.37
CA ASN A 123 -10.16 18.25 -3.77
C ASN A 123 -9.09 17.15 -4.01
N LEU A 124 -7.84 17.44 -3.66
CA LEU A 124 -6.78 16.45 -3.72
C LEU A 124 -6.97 15.46 -2.57
N THR A 125 -7.01 14.18 -2.91
CA THR A 125 -6.97 13.09 -1.93
C THR A 125 -5.59 12.45 -1.97
N LYS A 126 -5.17 11.81 -0.87
CA LYS A 126 -3.92 11.02 -0.83
C LYS A 126 -3.80 10.07 -2.02
N GLY A 127 -4.91 9.42 -2.40
CA GLY A 127 -4.98 8.52 -3.55
C GLY A 127 -4.74 9.25 -4.88
N LYS A 128 -5.41 10.38 -5.13
CA LYS A 128 -5.20 11.18 -6.34
C LYS A 128 -3.76 11.67 -6.47
N ILE A 129 -3.18 12.18 -5.38
CA ILE A 129 -1.79 12.65 -5.37
C ILE A 129 -0.82 11.51 -5.66
N PHE A 130 -1.03 10.35 -5.03
CA PHE A 130 -0.22 9.16 -5.28
C PHE A 130 -0.31 8.68 -6.74
N MET A 131 -1.50 8.70 -7.34
CA MET A 131 -1.66 8.33 -8.75
C MET A 131 -0.96 9.31 -9.68
N VAL A 132 -1.14 10.62 -9.46
CA VAL A 132 -0.45 11.67 -10.23
C VAL A 132 1.08 11.55 -10.11
N MET A 133 1.60 11.25 -8.91
CA MET A 133 3.02 10.97 -8.68
C MET A 133 3.53 9.82 -9.54
N LYS A 134 2.78 8.71 -9.56
CA LYS A 134 3.12 7.50 -10.31
C LYS A 134 3.11 7.76 -11.81
N GLU A 135 2.13 8.52 -12.30
CA GLU A 135 2.05 8.94 -13.71
C GLU A 135 3.21 9.87 -14.10
N TYR A 136 3.60 10.81 -13.22
CA TYR A 136 4.73 11.70 -13.47
C TYR A 136 6.04 10.91 -13.55
N GLN A 137 6.29 10.00 -12.60
CA GLN A 137 7.49 9.15 -12.60
C GLN A 137 7.59 8.26 -13.84
N ALA A 138 6.46 7.76 -14.34
CA ALA A 138 6.40 6.97 -15.56
C ALA A 138 6.72 7.80 -16.83
N LYS A 139 6.39 9.09 -16.84
CA LYS A 139 6.63 10.00 -17.97
C LYS A 139 8.04 10.61 -17.97
N ASN A 140 8.67 10.76 -16.80
CA ASN A 140 9.87 11.58 -16.63
C ASN A 140 11.18 10.81 -16.40
N SER A 141 11.23 9.50 -16.70
CA SER A 141 12.32 8.57 -16.37
C SER A 141 13.73 8.91 -16.94
N GLY A 142 13.89 10.04 -17.65
CA GLY A 142 15.15 10.50 -18.23
C GLY A 142 15.82 11.71 -17.56
N ASN A 143 15.15 12.48 -16.68
CA ASN A 143 15.67 13.78 -16.21
C ASN A 143 15.83 13.86 -14.67
N ARG A 144 16.87 13.18 -14.16
CA ARG A 144 17.05 12.85 -12.74
C ARG A 144 17.22 14.04 -11.77
N CYS A 145 17.59 15.23 -12.24
CA CYS A 145 17.99 16.34 -11.36
C CYS A 145 16.80 17.16 -10.82
N VAL A 146 15.72 17.27 -11.59
CA VAL A 146 14.50 18.04 -11.21
C VAL A 146 13.48 17.15 -10.48
N ASP A 147 13.52 15.84 -10.74
CA ASP A 147 12.62 14.86 -10.15
C ASP A 147 12.71 14.78 -8.62
N PHE A 148 13.90 14.94 -8.03
CA PHE A 148 14.06 14.76 -6.57
C PHE A 148 13.27 15.78 -5.75
N TYR A 149 13.28 17.05 -6.18
CA TYR A 149 12.54 18.12 -5.50
C TYR A 149 11.03 18.02 -5.72
N LEU A 150 10.59 17.63 -6.92
CA LEU A 150 9.17 17.47 -7.22
C LEU A 150 8.55 16.26 -6.52
N VAL A 151 9.26 15.13 -6.53
CA VAL A 151 8.85 13.92 -5.81
C VAL A 151 8.76 14.19 -4.31
N GLY A 152 9.70 14.96 -3.75
CA GLY A 152 9.65 15.43 -2.36
C GLY A 152 8.44 16.32 -2.07
N ALA A 153 8.15 17.30 -2.93
CA ALA A 153 6.98 18.17 -2.80
C ALA A 153 5.65 17.39 -2.85
N VAL A 154 5.53 16.43 -3.77
CA VAL A 154 4.34 15.57 -3.90
C VAL A 154 4.17 14.66 -2.67
N ALA A 155 5.27 14.09 -2.15
CA ALA A 155 5.27 13.24 -0.96
C ALA A 155 4.84 14.00 0.30
N ILE A 156 5.15 15.29 0.40
CA ILE A 156 4.71 16.15 1.51
C ILE A 156 3.21 16.47 1.40
N VAL A 157 2.70 16.75 0.20
CA VAL A 157 1.28 17.13 -0.01
C VAL A 157 0.33 15.94 0.16
N ALA A 158 0.76 14.70 -0.16
CA ALA A 158 -0.06 13.49 -0.06
C ALA A 158 -0.67 13.18 1.33
N PRO A 159 0.09 13.19 2.44
CA PRO A 159 -0.46 12.96 3.78
C PRO A 159 -1.38 14.10 4.27
N LEU A 160 -1.19 15.32 3.77
CA LEU A 160 -1.94 16.51 4.21
C LEU A 160 -3.33 16.57 3.58
N ALA A 161 -3.41 16.22 2.31
CA ALA A 161 -4.65 16.03 1.56
C ALA A 161 -5.53 14.89 2.10
N ALA A 162 -4.94 13.90 2.80
CA ALA A 162 -5.66 12.72 3.31
C ALA A 162 -6.74 13.06 4.36
N ASN A 163 -6.58 14.18 5.07
CA ASN A 163 -7.47 14.60 6.16
C ASN A 163 -8.59 15.57 5.71
N CYS A 164 -8.70 15.89 4.41
CA CYS A 164 -9.69 16.83 3.88
C CYS A 164 -10.94 16.18 3.25
N ARG A 165 -11.44 15.08 3.81
CA ARG A 165 -12.55 14.33 3.17
C ARG A 165 -13.94 14.98 3.24
N ASN A 166 -14.13 16.11 3.93
CA ASN A 166 -15.46 16.71 4.17
C ASN A 166 -15.61 18.22 3.88
N CYS A 167 -14.66 18.87 3.19
CA CYS A 167 -14.83 20.29 2.85
C CYS A 167 -15.64 20.42 1.56
N LYS A 168 -16.97 20.57 1.65
CA LYS A 168 -17.76 21.14 0.56
C LYS A 168 -17.29 22.59 0.36
N VAL A 169 -16.75 22.88 -0.81
CA VAL A 169 -16.39 24.25 -1.22
C VAL A 169 -17.69 25.00 -1.50
N PRO A 170 -17.96 26.19 -0.92
CA PRO A 170 -19.06 27.01 -1.38
C PRO A 170 -18.75 27.51 -2.80
N GLU A 171 -19.70 27.33 -3.71
CA GLU A 171 -19.66 27.94 -5.05
C GLU A 171 -19.62 29.47 -4.88
N LEU A 172 -18.53 30.09 -5.33
CA LEU A 172 -18.47 31.52 -5.50
C LEU A 172 -19.11 31.87 -6.85
N THR A 173 -20.24 32.58 -6.77
CA THR A 173 -20.82 33.42 -7.84
C THR A 173 -19.89 34.53 -8.25
#